data_AF-A0A142D696-F1
#
_entry.id   AF-A0A142D696-F1
#
_cell.length_a   1.000
_cell.length_b   1.000
_cell.length_c   1.000
_cell.angle_alpha   90.00
_cell.angle_beta   90.00
_cell.angle_gamma   90.00
#
_symmetry.space_group_name_H-M   'P 1'
#
loop_
_entity.id
_entity.type
_entity.pdbx_description
1 polymer ?
#
loop_
_entity_poly.entity_id
_entity_poly.type
_entity_poly.pdbx_seq_one_letter_code
_entity_poly.pdbx_strand_id
1 'polypeptide(L)'
;MRFESEAKGRRVPLSEWLKYMGKTKHLLRKENEDLLRELEEEVERRWTKSFVAVLDPHSEREEGVLFPMMAKYIGRTTGPIAVMEYEHEQAKARLAMFLEKTAQLPENIDKGQALTLAGAVIEAHHILDEHFMKEENVLFPMAERLLSDGEKEELFARMNE
;
A
#
# COMPACT_ATOMS: atom_id res chain seq x y z
N MET A 1 8.09 17.73 -8.52
CA MET A 1 6.76 17.33 -8.00
C MET A 1 6.90 17.11 -6.50
N ARG A 2 6.17 17.83 -5.64
CA ARG A 2 6.26 17.67 -4.18
C ARG A 2 5.05 16.86 -3.74
N PHE A 3 5.22 15.59 -3.42
CA PHE A 3 4.19 14.86 -2.69
C PHE A 3 4.27 15.35 -1.25
N GLU A 4 3.30 16.16 -0.85
CA GLU A 4 3.22 16.68 0.52
C GLU A 4 3.19 15.51 1.49
N SER A 5 4.16 15.51 2.42
CA SER A 5 4.40 14.48 3.42
C SER A 5 3.38 14.51 4.56
N GLU A 6 2.08 14.49 4.25
CA GLU A 6 1.03 14.46 5.27
C GLU A 6 0.53 13.05 5.55
N ALA A 7 1.41 12.22 6.10
CA ALA A 7 1.01 10.99 6.77
C ALA A 7 1.70 10.85 8.12
N LYS A 8 1.51 11.83 9.02
CA LYS A 8 1.56 11.56 10.47
C LYS A 8 0.30 10.79 10.88
N GLY A 9 0.15 9.57 10.37
CA GLY A 9 -0.96 8.68 10.70
C GLY A 9 -0.44 7.43 11.40
N ARG A 10 -0.10 7.53 12.69
CA ARG A 10 0.12 6.32 13.48
C ARG A 10 -1.19 5.53 13.47
N ARG A 11 -1.12 4.25 13.11
CA ARG A 11 -2.24 3.31 13.18
C ARG A 11 -2.75 3.27 14.62
N VAL A 12 -4.00 3.68 14.82
CA VAL A 12 -4.68 3.65 16.10
C VAL A 12 -5.76 2.56 15.99
N PRO A 13 -5.69 1.49 16.81
CA PRO A 13 -6.71 0.43 16.82
C PRO A 13 -8.13 1.00 16.94
N LEU A 14 -9.12 0.36 16.32
CA LEU A 14 -10.51 0.80 16.41
C LEU A 14 -10.97 0.89 17.88
N SER A 15 -10.56 -0.06 18.71
CA SER A 15 -10.76 -0.05 20.16
C SER A 15 -10.28 1.23 20.85
N GLU A 16 -9.19 1.86 20.39
CA GLU A 16 -8.73 3.14 20.92
C GLU A 16 -9.65 4.30 20.51
N TRP A 17 -10.20 4.29 19.30
CA TRP A 17 -11.19 5.29 18.85
C TRP A 17 -12.52 5.17 19.60
N LEU A 18 -13.00 3.94 19.82
CA LEU A 18 -14.26 3.65 20.48
C LEU A 18 -14.31 4.16 21.94
N LYS A 19 -13.16 4.36 22.59
CA LYS A 19 -13.06 4.92 23.96
C LYS A 19 -13.59 6.36 24.05
N TYR A 20 -13.47 7.13 22.98
CA TYR A 20 -13.81 8.55 22.94
C TYR A 20 -15.22 8.83 22.42
N MET A 21 -15.94 7.81 21.95
CA MET A 21 -17.30 7.93 21.41
C MET A 21 -18.32 7.41 22.44
N GLY A 22 -19.05 8.33 23.07
CA GLY A 22 -19.86 8.05 24.28
C GLY A 22 -20.88 6.90 24.12
N LYS A 23 -21.54 6.80 22.96
CA LYS A 23 -22.52 5.74 22.70
C LYS A 23 -21.89 4.40 22.35
N THR A 24 -20.64 4.34 21.90
CA THR A 24 -20.00 3.10 21.42
C THR A 24 -19.10 2.46 22.48
N LYS A 25 -18.85 3.13 23.61
CA LYS A 25 -18.02 2.63 24.72
C LYS A 25 -18.48 1.28 25.29
N HIS A 26 -19.77 0.94 25.17
CA HIS A 26 -20.28 -0.36 25.61
C HIS A 26 -19.76 -1.54 24.76
N LEU A 27 -19.34 -1.30 23.52
CA LEU A 27 -18.73 -2.31 22.65
C LEU A 27 -17.36 -2.80 23.18
N LEU A 28 -16.73 -2.07 24.12
CA LEU A 28 -15.46 -2.46 24.74
C LEU A 28 -15.62 -3.40 25.94
N ARG A 29 -16.85 -3.78 26.30
CA ARG A 29 -17.10 -4.72 27.39
C ARG A 29 -16.73 -6.13 26.96
N LYS A 30 -16.30 -6.96 27.92
CA LYS A 30 -15.93 -8.37 27.69
C LYS A 30 -17.04 -9.19 27.03
N GLU A 31 -18.30 -8.87 27.32
CA GLU A 31 -19.47 -9.49 26.67
C GLU A 31 -19.58 -9.24 25.16
N ASN A 32 -18.89 -8.21 24.65
CA ASN A 32 -18.85 -7.83 23.23
C ASN A 32 -17.48 -8.12 22.60
N GLU A 33 -16.61 -8.93 23.23
CA GLU A 33 -15.25 -9.20 22.77
C GLU A 33 -15.20 -9.80 21.35
N ASP A 34 -16.10 -10.76 21.06
CA ASP A 34 -16.23 -11.34 19.72
C ASP A 34 -16.74 -10.31 18.70
N LEU A 35 -17.76 -9.51 19.06
CA LEU A 35 -18.30 -8.44 18.21
C LEU A 35 -17.25 -7.35 17.92
N LEU A 36 -16.44 -6.99 18.90
CA LEU A 36 -15.36 -6.01 18.75
C LEU A 36 -14.26 -6.54 17.84
N ARG A 37 -13.90 -7.82 17.98
CA ARG A 37 -12.95 -8.51 17.10
C ARG A 37 -13.44 -8.52 15.66
N GLU A 38 -14.69 -8.94 15.42
CA GLU A 38 -15.29 -8.96 14.08
C GLU A 38 -15.35 -7.55 13.45
N LEU A 39 -15.68 -6.53 14.25
CA LEU A 39 -15.71 -5.13 13.80
C LEU A 39 -14.31 -4.60 13.48
N GLU A 40 -13.29 -4.95 14.29
CA GLU A 40 -11.89 -4.63 14.02
C GLU A 40 -11.40 -5.30 12.73
N GLU A 41 -11.70 -6.58 12.55
CA GLU A 41 -11.36 -7.34 11.34
C GLU A 41 -11.98 -6.74 10.07
N GLU A 42 -13.26 -6.33 10.12
CA GLU A 42 -13.93 -5.70 8.97
C GLU A 42 -13.40 -4.29 8.67
N VAL A 43 -13.08 -3.49 9.69
CA VAL A 43 -12.44 -2.17 9.50
C VAL A 43 -11.07 -2.31 8.85
N GLU A 44 -10.27 -3.27 9.33
CA GLU A 44 -8.95 -3.57 8.77
C GLU A 44 -9.05 -4.07 7.33
N ARG A 45 -10.00 -4.98 7.04
CA ARG A 45 -10.23 -5.48 5.68
C ARG A 45 -10.64 -4.37 4.71
N ARG A 46 -11.53 -3.47 5.11
CA ARG A 46 -11.93 -2.31 4.29
C ARG A 46 -10.76 -1.36 4.09
N TRP A 47 -9.93 -1.15 5.11
CA TRP A 47 -8.74 -0.33 5.00
C TRP A 47 -7.76 -0.90 3.98
N THR A 48 -7.44 -2.19 4.04
CA THR A 48 -6.57 -2.85 3.05
C THR A 48 -7.12 -2.70 1.63
N LYS A 49 -8.43 -2.87 1.44
CA LYS A 49 -9.05 -2.68 0.12
C LYS A 49 -8.93 -1.24 -0.38
N SER A 50 -9.20 -0.25 0.48
CA SER A 50 -9.04 1.15 0.13
C SER A 50 -7.59 1.49 -0.20
N PHE A 51 -6.64 0.91 0.53
CA PHE A 51 -5.22 1.09 0.27
C PHE A 51 -4.80 0.50 -1.09
N VAL A 52 -5.21 -0.74 -1.40
CA VAL A 52 -4.97 -1.37 -2.71
C VAL A 52 -5.59 -0.55 -3.85
N ALA A 53 -6.80 -0.02 -3.66
CA ALA A 53 -7.46 0.82 -4.66
C ALA A 53 -6.73 2.13 -4.97
N VAL A 54 -5.83 2.58 -4.10
CA VAL A 54 -4.95 3.75 -4.33
C VAL A 54 -3.61 3.31 -4.91
N LEU A 55 -3.06 2.20 -4.41
CA LEU A 55 -1.76 1.68 -4.81
C LEU A 55 -1.74 1.17 -6.26
N ASP A 56 -2.81 0.51 -6.70
CA ASP A 56 -2.88 -0.04 -8.07
C ASP A 56 -2.78 1.09 -9.13
N PRO A 57 -3.64 2.13 -9.12
CA PRO A 57 -3.50 3.25 -10.06
C PRO A 57 -2.19 4.05 -9.91
N HIS A 58 -1.58 4.07 -8.72
CA HIS A 58 -0.24 4.64 -8.53
C HIS A 58 0.79 3.87 -9.35
N SER A 59 0.92 2.57 -9.08
CA SER A 59 1.89 1.72 -9.77
C SER A 59 1.65 1.63 -11.29
N GLU A 60 0.38 1.63 -11.75
CA GLU A 60 0.04 1.60 -13.17
C GLU A 60 0.50 2.87 -13.92
N ARG A 61 0.36 4.04 -13.28
CA ARG A 61 0.86 5.30 -13.85
C ARG A 61 2.38 5.28 -13.95
N GLU A 62 3.07 4.75 -12.95
CA GLU A 62 4.51 4.61 -13.01
C GLU A 62 4.96 3.64 -14.11
N GLU A 63 4.39 2.43 -14.15
CA GLU A 63 4.73 1.38 -15.13
C GLU A 63 4.32 1.74 -16.57
N GLY A 64 3.26 2.53 -16.73
CA GLY A 64 2.69 2.94 -18.03
C GLY A 64 3.21 4.28 -18.57
N VAL A 65 3.73 5.15 -17.70
CA VAL A 65 4.15 6.52 -18.07
C VAL A 65 5.59 6.79 -17.65
N LEU A 66 5.87 6.85 -16.35
CA LEU A 66 7.17 7.27 -15.83
C LEU A 66 8.31 6.32 -16.25
N PHE A 67 8.16 5.02 -15.99
CA PHE A 67 9.19 4.02 -16.27
C PHE A 67 9.50 3.93 -17.76
N PRO A 68 8.53 3.89 -18.70
CA PRO A 68 8.81 3.95 -20.13
C PRO A 68 9.61 5.19 -20.56
N MET A 69 9.36 6.35 -19.96
CA MET A 69 10.10 7.57 -20.28
C MET A 69 11.54 7.49 -19.76
N MET A 70 11.74 7.07 -18.51
CA MET A 70 13.08 6.89 -17.94
C MET A 70 13.88 5.78 -18.63
N ALA A 71 13.22 4.70 -19.06
CA ALA A 71 13.85 3.55 -19.70
C ALA A 71 14.59 3.91 -21.00
N LYS A 72 14.22 5.01 -21.67
CA LYS A 72 14.95 5.54 -22.83
C LYS A 72 16.41 5.91 -22.51
N TYR A 73 16.70 6.22 -21.25
CA TYR A 73 18.00 6.70 -20.77
C TYR A 73 18.79 5.66 -20.00
N ILE A 74 18.12 4.87 -19.16
CA ILE A 74 18.77 3.93 -18.22
C ILE A 74 18.48 2.46 -18.52
N GLY A 75 17.66 2.18 -19.54
CA GLY A 75 17.15 0.84 -19.82
C GLY A 75 16.08 0.39 -18.82
N ARG A 76 15.38 -0.70 -19.14
CA ARG A 76 14.28 -1.26 -18.31
C ARG A 76 14.64 -2.56 -17.61
N THR A 77 15.41 -3.42 -18.28
CA THR A 77 15.64 -4.81 -17.86
C THR A 77 16.63 -4.98 -16.72
N THR A 78 17.40 -3.94 -16.40
CA THR A 78 18.40 -3.94 -15.33
C THR A 78 18.40 -2.59 -14.64
N GLY A 79 18.77 -2.56 -13.36
CA GLY A 79 18.91 -1.31 -12.61
C GLY A 79 17.61 -0.89 -11.91
N PRO A 80 17.43 0.41 -11.60
CA PRO A 80 16.37 0.88 -10.72
C PRO A 80 14.97 0.47 -11.18
N ILE A 81 14.64 0.62 -12.48
CA ILE A 81 13.30 0.29 -12.99
C ILE A 81 12.97 -1.19 -12.79
N ALA A 82 13.88 -2.09 -13.12
CA ALA A 82 13.67 -3.53 -12.91
C ALA A 82 13.41 -3.89 -11.44
N VAL A 83 14.09 -3.21 -10.51
CA VAL A 83 13.89 -3.40 -9.07
C VAL A 83 12.51 -2.89 -8.64
N MET A 84 12.09 -1.72 -9.12
CA MET A 84 10.78 -1.15 -8.80
C MET A 84 9.63 -2.04 -9.31
N GLU A 85 9.71 -2.50 -10.57
CA GLU A 85 8.71 -3.42 -11.15
C GLU A 85 8.63 -4.74 -10.39
N TYR A 86 9.78 -5.31 -10.00
CA TYR A 86 9.83 -6.52 -9.18
C TYR A 86 9.19 -6.33 -7.81
N GLU A 87 9.32 -5.16 -7.20
CA GLU A 87 8.69 -4.85 -5.92
C GLU A 87 7.20 -4.59 -6.04
N HIS A 88 6.75 -3.93 -7.11
CA HIS A 88 5.33 -3.84 -7.43
C HIS A 88 4.71 -5.23 -7.52
N GLU A 89 5.33 -6.15 -8.27
CA GLU A 89 4.83 -7.51 -8.43
C GLU A 89 4.72 -8.23 -7.06
N GLN A 90 5.77 -8.17 -6.24
CA GLN A 90 5.78 -8.81 -4.92
C GLN A 90 4.73 -8.20 -3.99
N ALA A 91 4.66 -6.87 -3.88
CA ALA A 91 3.70 -6.20 -3.01
C ALA A 91 2.26 -6.51 -3.42
N LYS A 92 1.95 -6.43 -4.72
CA LYS A 92 0.64 -6.80 -5.30
C LYS A 92 0.30 -8.26 -4.99
N ALA A 93 1.24 -9.19 -5.16
CA ALA A 93 1.03 -10.61 -4.88
C ALA A 93 0.72 -10.88 -3.40
N ARG A 94 1.44 -10.23 -2.47
CA ARG A 94 1.19 -10.38 -1.03
C ARG A 94 -0.16 -9.82 -0.60
N LEU A 95 -0.53 -8.65 -1.12
CA LEU A 95 -1.83 -8.01 -0.84
C LEU A 95 -2.98 -8.81 -1.44
N ALA A 96 -2.83 -9.32 -2.67
CA ALA A 96 -3.82 -10.19 -3.31
C ALA A 96 -4.03 -11.49 -2.50
N MET A 97 -2.94 -12.14 -2.07
CA MET A 97 -3.01 -13.33 -1.22
C MET A 97 -3.74 -13.04 0.10
N PHE A 98 -3.45 -11.90 0.74
CA PHE A 98 -4.12 -11.50 1.97
C PHE A 98 -5.63 -11.27 1.74
N LEU A 99 -6.01 -10.52 0.69
CA LEU A 99 -7.40 -10.25 0.36
C LEU A 99 -8.19 -11.51 -0.01
N GLU A 100 -7.58 -12.42 -0.77
CA GLU A 100 -8.18 -13.70 -1.16
C GLU A 100 -8.40 -14.59 0.08
N LYS A 101 -7.35 -14.81 0.88
CA LYS A 101 -7.43 -15.69 2.05
C LYS A 101 -8.40 -15.14 3.09
N THR A 102 -8.41 -13.83 3.32
CA THR A 102 -9.37 -13.18 4.24
C THR A 102 -10.82 -13.31 3.76
N ALA A 103 -11.06 -13.32 2.45
CA ALA A 103 -12.41 -13.50 1.90
C ALA A 103 -12.95 -14.92 2.07
N GLN A 104 -12.08 -15.91 2.27
CA GLN A 104 -12.42 -17.34 2.40
C GLN A 104 -12.24 -17.85 3.83
N LEU A 105 -12.04 -16.97 4.81
CA LEU A 105 -11.81 -17.39 6.19
C LEU A 105 -13.05 -18.09 6.76
N PRO A 106 -12.87 -19.24 7.44
CA PRO A 106 -13.92 -19.80 8.29
C PRO A 106 -14.18 -18.88 9.49
N GLU A 107 -15.35 -19.04 10.11
CA GLU A 107 -15.78 -18.31 11.31
C GLU A 107 -14.77 -18.40 12.47
N ASN A 108 -14.01 -19.50 12.55
CA ASN A 108 -12.92 -19.68 13.50
C ASN A 108 -11.62 -19.98 12.75
N ILE A 109 -10.62 -19.11 12.88
CA ILE A 109 -9.29 -19.31 12.30
C ILE A 109 -8.33 -19.95 13.29
N ASP A 110 -7.46 -20.83 12.81
CA ASP A 110 -6.38 -21.37 13.62
C ASP A 110 -5.14 -20.46 13.66
N LYS A 111 -4.21 -20.77 14.56
CA LYS A 111 -2.97 -20.02 14.74
C LYS A 111 -2.10 -19.99 13.47
N GLY A 112 -2.08 -21.04 12.67
CA GLY A 112 -1.31 -21.12 11.42
C GLY A 112 -1.88 -20.21 10.33
N GLN A 113 -3.21 -20.15 10.22
CA GLN A 113 -3.91 -19.22 9.33
C GLN A 113 -3.64 -17.76 9.74
N ALA A 114 -3.73 -17.45 11.03
CA ALA A 114 -3.42 -16.12 11.56
C ALA A 114 -1.95 -15.71 11.27
N LEU A 115 -0.99 -16.61 11.49
CA LEU A 115 0.42 -16.35 11.20
C LEU A 115 0.68 -16.11 9.70
N THR A 116 0.01 -16.86 8.83
CA THR A 116 0.12 -16.71 7.37
C THR A 116 -0.38 -15.35 6.91
N LEU A 117 -1.55 -14.92 7.41
CA LEU A 117 -2.14 -13.63 7.08
C LEU A 117 -1.30 -12.46 7.62
N ALA A 118 -0.84 -12.56 8.86
CA ALA A 118 0.04 -11.55 9.45
C ALA A 118 1.36 -11.43 8.67
N GLY A 119 1.98 -12.56 8.30
CA GLY A 119 3.18 -12.57 7.47
C GLY A 119 3.00 -11.87 6.14
N ALA A 120 1.87 -12.12 5.45
CA ALA A 120 1.56 -11.47 4.18
C ALA A 120 1.56 -9.95 4.26
N VAL A 121 0.90 -9.39 5.29
CA VAL A 121 0.77 -7.94 5.48
C VAL A 121 2.08 -7.32 5.92
N ILE A 122 2.82 -7.99 6.82
CA ILE A 122 4.12 -7.51 7.29
C ILE A 122 5.12 -7.45 6.14
N GLU A 123 5.18 -8.48 5.30
CA GLU A 123 6.05 -8.50 4.12
C GLU A 123 5.65 -7.43 3.10
N ALA A 124 4.35 -7.30 2.79
CA ALA A 124 3.87 -6.23 1.90
C ALA A 124 4.23 -4.84 2.43
N HIS A 125 4.07 -4.61 3.75
CA HIS A 125 4.43 -3.34 4.38
C HIS A 125 5.93 -3.04 4.26
N HIS A 126 6.78 -4.02 4.54
CA HIS A 126 8.24 -3.83 4.47
C HIS A 126 8.69 -3.50 3.04
N ILE A 127 8.17 -4.24 2.05
CA ILE A 127 8.45 -3.96 0.62
C ILE A 127 8.04 -2.53 0.28
N LEU A 128 6.81 -2.13 0.62
CA LEU A 128 6.29 -0.81 0.26
C LEU A 128 7.01 0.34 0.96
N ASP A 129 7.41 0.17 2.22
CA ASP A 129 8.17 1.17 2.97
C ASP A 129 9.54 1.43 2.30
N GLU A 130 10.26 0.36 1.95
CA GLU A 130 11.52 0.47 1.21
C GLU A 130 11.32 1.01 -0.21
N HIS A 131 10.23 0.60 -0.86
CA HIS A 131 9.86 1.02 -2.21
C HIS A 131 9.63 2.53 -2.29
N PHE A 132 8.77 3.09 -1.44
CA PHE A 132 8.50 4.53 -1.41
C PHE A 132 9.74 5.34 -1.03
N MET A 133 10.59 4.80 -0.15
CA MET A 133 11.88 5.42 0.14
C MET A 133 12.78 5.50 -1.11
N LYS A 134 12.73 4.52 -2.01
CA LYS A 134 13.49 4.56 -3.27
C LYS A 134 12.84 5.45 -4.31
N GLU A 135 11.51 5.50 -4.40
CA GLU A 135 10.82 6.49 -5.23
C GLU A 135 11.31 7.91 -4.88
N GLU A 136 11.15 8.31 -3.62
CA GLU A 136 11.43 9.67 -3.14
C GLU A 136 12.90 10.04 -3.18
N ASN A 137 13.80 9.13 -2.76
CA ASN A 137 15.21 9.46 -2.58
C ASN A 137 16.09 9.09 -3.78
N VAL A 138 15.60 8.23 -4.69
CA VAL A 138 16.40 7.72 -5.82
C VAL A 138 15.71 7.97 -7.15
N LEU A 139 14.50 7.43 -7.35
CA LEU A 139 13.88 7.37 -8.66
C LEU A 139 13.41 8.75 -9.14
N PHE A 140 12.67 9.50 -8.31
CA PHE A 140 12.18 10.83 -8.68
C PHE A 140 13.32 11.85 -8.86
N PRO A 141 14.33 11.92 -7.96
CA PRO A 141 15.50 12.77 -8.20
C PRO A 141 16.28 12.39 -9.46
N MET A 142 16.29 11.10 -9.82
CA MET A 142 16.90 10.62 -11.06
C MET A 142 16.09 11.06 -12.28
N ALA A 143 14.76 10.91 -12.26
CA ALA A 143 13.87 11.38 -13.32
C ALA A 143 14.02 12.89 -13.55
N GLU A 144 14.09 13.68 -12.47
CA GLU A 144 14.30 15.13 -12.54
C GLU A 144 15.62 15.54 -13.20
N ARG A 145 16.65 14.70 -13.13
CA ARG A 145 17.96 14.95 -13.77
C ARG A 145 18.02 14.43 -15.21
N LEU A 146 17.33 13.34 -15.51
CA LEU A 146 17.39 12.66 -16.80
C LEU A 146 16.46 13.28 -17.83
N LEU A 147 15.23 13.62 -17.43
CA LEU A 147 14.20 14.11 -18.33
C LEU A 147 14.44 15.59 -18.65
N SER A 148 14.27 15.95 -19.92
CA SER A 148 14.25 17.34 -20.36
C SER A 148 12.99 18.06 -19.88
N ASP A 149 12.98 19.40 -19.89
CA ASP A 149 11.80 20.19 -19.47
C ASP A 149 10.55 19.82 -20.28
N GLY A 150 10.69 19.59 -21.60
CA GLY A 150 9.57 19.15 -22.45
C GLY A 150 9.05 17.75 -22.10
N GLU A 151 9.94 16.82 -21.74
CA GLU A 151 9.52 15.49 -21.26
C GLU A 151 8.87 15.55 -19.88
N LYS A 152 9.29 16.49 -19.02
CA LYS A 152 8.62 16.72 -17.73
C LYS A 152 7.21 17.28 -17.93
N GLU A 153 7.01 18.17 -18.90
CA GLU A 153 5.68 18.64 -19.28
C GLU A 153 4.81 17.50 -19.83
N GLU A 154 5.36 16.66 -20.71
CA GLU A 154 4.66 15.46 -21.21
C GLU A 154 4.31 14.49 -20.07
N LEU A 155 5.25 14.21 -19.18
CA LEU A 155 5.03 13.36 -18.01
C LEU A 155 3.90 13.91 -17.14
N PHE A 156 3.93 15.21 -16.85
CA PHE A 156 2.89 15.85 -16.05
C PHE A 156 1.51 15.77 -16.71
N ALA A 157 1.42 15.97 -18.03
CA ALA A 157 0.16 15.84 -18.75
C ALA A 157 -0.39 14.41 -18.66
N ARG A 158 0.44 13.40 -18.93
CA ARG A 158 0.05 11.98 -18.95
C ARG A 158 -0.25 11.39 -17.56
N MET A 159 0.33 11.93 -16.49
CA MET A 159 0.08 11.49 -15.12
C MET A 159 -1.26 11.98 -14.54
N ASN A 160 -1.89 12.96 -15.21
CA ASN A 160 -3.14 13.62 -14.80
C ASN A 160 -4.33 13.33 -15.73
N GLU A 161 -4.13 12.51 -16.78
CA GLU A 161 -5.20 11.92 -17.59
C GLU A 161 -5.86 10.75 -16.85
#